data_AF-A0A928W426-F1
#
_entry.id   AF-A0A928W426-F1
#
_cell.length_a   1.000
_cell.length_b   1.000
_cell.length_c   1.000
_cell.angle_alpha   90.00
_cell.angle_beta   90.00
_cell.angle_gamma   90.00
#
_symmetry.space_group_name_H-M   'P 1'
#
loop_
_entity.id
_entity.type
_entity.pdbx_description
1 polymer ?
#
loop_
_entity_poly.entity_id
_entity_poly.type
_entity_poly.pdbx_seq_one_letter_code
_entity_poly.pdbx_strand_id
1 'polypeptide(L)'
;MASYILRLSEANYYESPHWILRLVSCSANRVLKFALDRSKVTKLSQLTGIDDRLLQSKAFRAIRGHYFISYEVNQKATHLCPKCLKESSYARFLWDVEINKVCHIHRCNLVNKCPQCRQTIKWLRPSIIKCRCGFDFRDSAVTNATDSQVNFALYRAGCWGNSECMKLAKAAYGEDNPLFCLSFKQFEQLSSFLKFDIGVCLRHQGDLRMSQEVLNKFHTKSNLLSSQELVFDFFQGWKHNINYLFQWHEDNSIGKNSTRHTILTMVFRFVELSSLLPINCFLSRQLEIALRKYLCSYNVIQIEIVYRYSNGYCREKLDLDRIEDWLPRVGGMLDCSKLTLTRLIWVCQHIKSLRWLKGCSAWQIVLNRPLTKLIEFKSKFVTL
;
A
#
# COMPACT_ATOMS: atom_id res chain seq x y z
N MET A 1 3.72 -21.39 -8.33
CA MET A 1 3.78 -22.71 -7.66
C MET A 1 2.41 -23.40 -7.51
N ALA A 2 1.38 -22.78 -6.89
CA ALA A 2 0.10 -23.46 -6.64
C ALA A 2 -0.60 -23.98 -7.92
N SER A 3 -0.63 -23.18 -9.00
CA SER A 3 -1.12 -23.62 -10.31
C SER A 3 -0.34 -24.81 -10.88
N TYR A 4 0.96 -24.91 -10.61
CA TYR A 4 1.79 -26.02 -11.10
C TYR A 4 1.42 -27.32 -10.37
N ILE A 5 1.34 -27.30 -9.05
CA ILE A 5 0.94 -28.48 -8.25
C ILE A 5 -0.45 -28.95 -8.66
N LEU A 6 -1.39 -28.04 -8.88
CA LEU A 6 -2.74 -28.40 -9.33
C LEU A 6 -2.75 -29.10 -10.69
N ARG A 7 -2.04 -28.55 -11.67
CA ARG A 7 -1.91 -29.19 -12.99
C ARG A 7 -1.15 -30.51 -12.93
N LEU A 8 -0.14 -30.62 -12.07
CA LEU A 8 0.61 -31.85 -11.88
C LEU A 8 -0.32 -32.94 -11.31
N SER A 9 -1.19 -32.59 -10.36
CA SER A 9 -2.21 -33.51 -9.84
C SER A 9 -3.18 -33.96 -10.92
N GLU A 10 -3.70 -33.01 -11.70
CA GLU A 10 -4.60 -33.29 -12.82
C GLU A 10 -3.94 -34.21 -13.88
N ALA A 11 -2.69 -33.93 -14.25
CA ALA A 11 -1.94 -34.73 -15.22
C ALA A 11 -1.59 -36.15 -14.73
N ASN A 12 -1.59 -36.37 -13.41
CA ASN A 12 -1.37 -37.67 -12.79
C ASN A 12 -2.68 -38.30 -12.27
N TYR A 13 -3.84 -37.81 -12.73
CA TYR A 13 -5.17 -38.34 -12.39
C TYR A 13 -5.50 -38.33 -10.89
N TYR A 14 -4.83 -37.48 -10.10
CA TYR A 14 -5.20 -37.27 -8.70
C TYR A 14 -6.41 -36.35 -8.60
N GLU A 15 -7.41 -36.75 -7.82
CA GLU A 15 -8.64 -35.96 -7.58
C GLU A 15 -8.39 -34.62 -6.86
N SER A 16 -7.20 -34.44 -6.27
CA SER A 16 -6.86 -33.26 -5.50
C SER A 16 -5.34 -33.09 -5.35
N PRO A 17 -4.84 -31.83 -5.33
CA PRO A 17 -3.47 -31.49 -4.95
C PRO A 17 -3.03 -32.01 -3.59
N HIS A 18 -3.99 -32.39 -2.74
CA HIS A 18 -3.71 -32.94 -1.41
C HIS A 18 -2.75 -34.14 -1.45
N TRP A 19 -2.86 -35.01 -2.46
CA TRP A 19 -2.01 -36.19 -2.60
C TRP A 19 -0.53 -35.83 -2.78
N ILE A 20 -0.24 -34.94 -3.73
CA ILE A 20 1.13 -34.45 -3.96
C ILE A 20 1.65 -33.69 -2.74
N LEU A 21 0.81 -32.86 -2.12
CA LEU A 21 1.19 -32.11 -0.91
C LEU A 21 1.54 -33.05 0.27
N ARG A 22 0.87 -34.19 0.39
CA ARG A 22 1.17 -35.20 1.41
C ARG A 22 2.53 -35.87 1.17
N LEU A 23 2.84 -36.21 -0.08
CA LEU A 23 4.14 -36.80 -0.45
C LEU A 23 5.33 -35.89 -0.08
N VAL A 24 5.16 -34.58 -0.22
CA VAL A 24 6.19 -33.58 0.15
C VAL A 24 6.11 -33.11 1.60
N SER A 25 5.36 -33.82 2.46
CA SER A 25 5.18 -33.51 3.88
C SER A 25 4.62 -32.10 4.15
N CYS A 26 3.69 -31.63 3.32
CA CYS A 26 3.04 -30.32 3.44
C CYS A 26 1.54 -30.45 3.73
N SER A 27 1.05 -29.62 4.67
CA SER A 27 -0.39 -29.56 4.94
C SER A 27 -1.16 -28.94 3.77
N ALA A 28 -2.32 -29.51 3.43
CA ALA A 28 -3.21 -29.07 2.34
C ALA A 28 -3.54 -27.57 2.38
N ASN A 29 -3.66 -26.99 3.59
CA ASN A 29 -4.01 -25.58 3.81
C ASN A 29 -2.86 -24.59 3.53
N ARG A 30 -1.69 -25.07 3.09
CA ARG A 30 -0.47 -24.27 2.91
C ARG A 30 0.08 -24.32 1.48
N VAL A 31 -0.73 -24.61 0.45
CA VAL A 31 -0.27 -24.71 -0.96
C VAL A 31 0.55 -23.50 -1.42
N LEU A 32 0.20 -22.29 -0.97
CA LEU A 32 0.92 -21.08 -1.33
C LEU A 32 2.17 -20.85 -0.45
N LYS A 33 2.13 -21.26 0.83
CA LYS A 33 3.31 -21.27 1.73
C LYS A 33 4.30 -22.39 1.43
N PHE A 34 3.89 -23.43 0.70
CA PHE A 34 4.78 -24.49 0.20
C PHE A 34 5.97 -23.87 -0.54
N ALA A 35 5.71 -22.84 -1.33
CA ALA A 35 6.68 -22.12 -2.12
C ALA A 35 7.63 -21.22 -1.30
N LEU A 36 7.46 -21.15 0.02
CA LEU A 36 8.36 -20.42 0.92
C LEU A 36 9.35 -21.36 1.64
N ASP A 37 9.14 -22.67 1.55
CA ASP A 37 9.93 -23.67 2.24
C ASP A 37 10.83 -24.42 1.26
N ARG A 38 12.13 -24.12 1.31
CA ARG A 38 13.12 -24.71 0.41
C ARG A 38 13.13 -26.24 0.47
N SER A 39 13.03 -26.80 1.67
CA SER A 39 13.04 -28.26 1.87
C SER A 39 11.90 -28.96 1.14
N LYS A 40 10.72 -28.32 1.12
CA LYS A 40 9.54 -28.85 0.44
C LYS A 40 9.65 -28.76 -1.09
N VAL A 41 10.23 -27.68 -1.61
CA VAL A 41 10.49 -27.53 -3.04
C VAL A 41 11.53 -28.55 -3.51
N THR A 42 12.57 -28.81 -2.72
CA THR A 42 13.57 -29.84 -3.04
C THR A 42 12.96 -31.25 -3.06
N LYS A 43 12.06 -31.58 -2.12
CA LYS A 43 11.28 -32.83 -2.20
C LYS A 43 10.45 -32.92 -3.47
N LEU A 44 9.82 -31.83 -3.90
CA LEU A 44 9.06 -31.80 -5.16
C LEU A 44 9.97 -31.94 -6.39
N SER A 45 11.17 -31.35 -6.35
CA SER A 45 12.20 -31.55 -7.38
C SER A 45 12.56 -33.03 -7.51
N GLN A 46 12.82 -33.71 -6.39
CA GLN A 46 13.12 -35.15 -6.36
C GLN A 46 11.97 -36.00 -6.90
N LEU A 47 10.72 -35.69 -6.55
CA LEU A 47 9.55 -36.44 -7.01
C LEU A 47 9.23 -36.22 -8.50
N THR A 48 9.55 -35.05 -9.04
CA THR A 48 9.16 -34.67 -10.41
C THR A 48 10.30 -34.74 -11.41
N GLY A 49 11.55 -34.90 -10.94
CA GLY A 49 12.76 -34.80 -11.77
C GLY A 49 13.05 -33.39 -12.29
N ILE A 50 12.27 -32.38 -11.90
CA ILE A 50 12.48 -30.99 -12.31
C ILE A 50 13.54 -30.35 -11.43
N ASP A 51 14.48 -29.63 -12.04
CA ASP A 51 15.53 -28.88 -11.35
C ASP A 51 14.99 -27.98 -10.21
N ASP A 52 15.62 -28.06 -9.03
CA ASP A 52 15.24 -27.30 -7.84
C ASP A 52 15.30 -25.80 -8.12
N ARG A 53 16.32 -25.29 -8.82
CA ARG A 53 16.45 -23.85 -9.10
C ARG A 53 15.30 -23.35 -9.97
N LEU A 54 14.89 -24.12 -10.97
CA LEU A 54 13.72 -23.81 -11.78
C LEU A 54 12.44 -23.75 -10.94
N LEU A 55 12.19 -24.74 -10.07
CA LEU A 55 11.02 -24.73 -9.19
C LEU A 55 11.05 -23.57 -8.19
N GLN A 56 12.21 -23.26 -7.62
CA GLN A 56 12.41 -22.10 -6.74
C GLN A 56 12.10 -20.79 -7.47
N SER A 57 12.49 -20.64 -8.74
CA SER A 57 12.19 -19.44 -9.54
C SER A 57 10.68 -19.20 -9.73
N LYS A 58 9.85 -20.26 -9.62
CA LYS A 58 8.38 -20.20 -9.70
C LYS A 58 7.73 -20.10 -8.31
N ALA A 59 8.54 -20.02 -7.26
CA ALA A 59 8.12 -20.00 -5.88
C ALA A 59 7.88 -18.56 -5.38
N PHE A 60 7.01 -18.42 -4.38
CA PHE A 60 6.46 -17.14 -3.91
C PHE A 60 7.54 -16.15 -3.42
N ARG A 61 8.67 -16.68 -2.94
CA ARG A 61 9.79 -15.90 -2.40
C ARG A 61 10.71 -15.29 -3.46
N ALA A 62 10.67 -15.79 -4.71
CA ALA A 62 11.72 -15.56 -5.70
C ALA A 62 11.34 -14.58 -6.82
N ILE A 63 10.14 -14.01 -6.84
CA ILE A 63 9.78 -13.03 -7.86
C ILE A 63 10.49 -11.70 -7.56
N ARG A 64 11.69 -11.57 -8.13
CA ARG A 64 12.45 -10.32 -8.37
C ARG A 64 12.67 -9.44 -7.13
N GLY A 65 12.93 -10.02 -5.96
CA GLY A 65 13.33 -9.28 -4.76
C GLY A 65 12.18 -8.71 -3.93
N HIS A 66 10.93 -8.97 -4.29
CA HIS A 66 9.78 -8.58 -3.49
C HIS A 66 9.46 -9.62 -2.42
N TYR A 67 9.65 -9.24 -1.16
CA TYR A 67 9.15 -10.00 -0.01
C TYR A 67 7.67 -9.68 0.17
N PHE A 68 6.83 -10.49 -0.45
CA PHE A 68 5.41 -10.47 -0.14
C PHE A 68 5.19 -10.96 1.29
N ILE A 69 4.40 -10.20 2.05
CA ILE A 69 4.06 -10.62 3.40
C ILE A 69 2.88 -11.59 3.30
N SER A 70 2.91 -12.68 4.08
CA SER A 70 1.94 -13.78 3.98
C SER A 70 0.45 -13.39 4.15
N TYR A 71 0.16 -12.15 4.55
CA TYR A 71 -1.19 -11.58 4.66
C TYR A 71 -1.73 -11.04 3.32
N GLU A 72 -0.87 -10.73 2.34
CA GLU A 72 -1.28 -10.17 1.04
C GLU A 72 -1.84 -11.25 0.11
N VAL A 73 -1.52 -12.51 0.40
CA VAL A 73 -1.91 -13.68 -0.37
C VAL A 73 -3.07 -14.38 0.28
N ASN A 74 -4.12 -14.61 -0.48
CA ASN A 74 -5.18 -15.47 -0.01
C ASN A 74 -4.75 -16.93 -0.06
N GLN A 75 -4.44 -17.52 1.11
CA GLN A 75 -3.97 -18.90 1.21
C GLN A 75 -5.08 -19.93 0.93
N LYS A 76 -6.34 -19.53 1.06
CA LYS A 76 -7.50 -20.42 1.02
C LYS A 76 -8.34 -20.26 -0.25
N ALA A 77 -8.31 -19.08 -0.85
CA ALA A 77 -9.05 -18.75 -2.06
C ALA A 77 -8.11 -18.29 -3.18
N THR A 78 -8.56 -18.40 -4.41
CA THR A 78 -7.87 -17.84 -5.57
C THR A 78 -8.88 -17.18 -6.49
N HIS A 79 -8.41 -16.20 -7.24
CA HIS A 79 -9.18 -15.54 -8.28
C HIS A 79 -8.88 -16.19 -9.63
N LEU A 80 -9.83 -16.18 -10.56
CA LEU A 80 -9.66 -16.76 -11.89
C LEU A 80 -10.17 -15.80 -12.96
N CYS A 81 -9.47 -15.69 -14.09
CA CYS A 81 -9.99 -15.06 -15.30
C CYS A 81 -10.52 -16.14 -16.25
N PRO A 82 -11.83 -16.20 -16.53
CA PRO A 82 -12.40 -17.18 -17.47
C PRO A 82 -11.78 -17.12 -18.87
N LYS A 83 -11.49 -15.91 -19.36
CA LYS A 83 -10.85 -15.69 -20.67
C LYS A 83 -9.41 -16.21 -20.70
N CYS A 84 -8.60 -15.93 -19.68
CA CYS A 84 -7.25 -16.51 -19.57
C CYS A 84 -7.31 -18.04 -19.55
N LEU A 85 -8.26 -18.63 -18.82
CA LEU A 85 -8.40 -20.08 -18.75
C LEU A 85 -8.83 -20.71 -20.08
N LYS A 86 -9.52 -19.98 -20.96
CA LYS A 86 -9.81 -20.42 -22.33
C LYS A 86 -8.57 -20.41 -23.21
N GLU A 87 -7.73 -19.38 -23.09
CA GLU A 87 -6.49 -19.25 -23.88
C GLU A 87 -5.39 -20.19 -23.39
N SER A 88 -5.26 -20.33 -22.08
CA SER A 88 -4.24 -21.15 -21.43
C SER A 88 -4.77 -21.64 -20.08
N SER A 89 -4.76 -22.96 -19.86
CA SER A 89 -5.16 -23.57 -18.58
C SER A 89 -4.11 -23.36 -17.48
N TYR A 90 -3.70 -22.11 -17.27
CA TYR A 90 -2.65 -21.67 -16.35
C TYR A 90 -3.17 -20.53 -15.48
N ALA A 91 -3.13 -20.70 -14.15
CA ALA A 91 -3.41 -19.62 -13.23
C ALA A 91 -2.17 -18.77 -12.96
N ARG A 92 -2.36 -17.45 -13.08
CA ARG A 92 -1.30 -16.46 -12.89
C ARG A 92 -1.10 -16.17 -11.42
N PHE A 93 0.16 -15.99 -11.04
CA PHE A 93 0.58 -15.63 -9.68
C PHE A 93 -0.22 -14.47 -9.07
N LEU A 94 -0.47 -13.44 -9.88
CA LEU A 94 -1.14 -12.22 -9.45
C LEU A 94 -2.56 -12.47 -8.93
N TRP A 95 -3.19 -13.58 -9.29
CA TRP A 95 -4.56 -13.90 -8.87
C TRP A 95 -4.66 -14.39 -7.43
N ASP A 96 -3.53 -14.76 -6.82
CA ASP A 96 -3.48 -15.20 -5.42
C ASP A 96 -3.37 -14.02 -4.45
N VAL A 97 -3.16 -12.81 -4.94
CA VAL A 97 -3.09 -11.59 -4.12
C VAL A 97 -4.51 -11.05 -3.90
N GLU A 98 -4.92 -10.90 -2.65
CA GLU A 98 -6.32 -10.59 -2.28
C GLU A 98 -6.82 -9.27 -2.89
N ILE A 99 -5.95 -8.26 -2.94
CA ILE A 99 -6.29 -6.96 -3.51
C ILE A 99 -6.40 -6.99 -5.04
N ASN A 100 -5.90 -8.04 -5.71
CA ASN A 100 -5.91 -8.13 -7.16
C ASN A 100 -7.15 -8.84 -7.69
N LYS A 101 -8.19 -8.03 -7.95
CA LYS A 101 -9.51 -8.50 -8.38
C LYS A 101 -9.74 -8.39 -9.90
N VAL A 102 -8.74 -7.99 -10.68
CA VAL A 102 -8.89 -7.63 -12.09
C VAL A 102 -7.83 -8.32 -12.94
N CYS A 103 -8.24 -8.86 -14.08
CA CYS A 103 -7.32 -9.31 -15.12
C CYS A 103 -6.92 -8.11 -15.98
N HIS A 104 -5.67 -7.67 -15.91
CA HIS A 104 -5.18 -6.57 -16.77
C HIS A 104 -5.10 -6.95 -18.26
N ILE A 105 -5.01 -8.25 -18.58
CA ILE A 105 -4.92 -8.75 -19.96
C ILE A 105 -6.29 -8.68 -20.63
N HIS A 106 -7.32 -9.19 -19.96
CA HIS A 106 -8.68 -9.28 -20.48
C HIS A 106 -9.60 -8.16 -20.02
N ARG A 107 -9.07 -7.22 -19.23
CA ARG A 107 -9.74 -6.04 -18.69
C ARG A 107 -11.08 -6.36 -18.03
N CYS A 108 -11.09 -7.42 -17.22
CA CYS A 108 -12.31 -7.94 -16.58
C CYS A 108 -12.09 -8.27 -15.11
N ASN A 109 -13.18 -8.26 -14.34
CA ASN A 109 -13.15 -8.71 -12.96
C ASN A 109 -12.86 -10.22 -12.90
N LEU A 110 -12.02 -10.60 -11.95
CA LEU A 110 -11.71 -12.00 -11.68
C LEU A 110 -12.82 -12.62 -10.84
N VAL A 111 -13.10 -13.89 -11.10
CA VAL A 111 -14.09 -14.69 -10.39
C VAL A 111 -13.44 -15.33 -9.17
N ASN A 112 -14.04 -15.19 -7.99
CA ASN A 112 -13.57 -15.81 -6.74
C ASN A 112 -14.57 -16.79 -6.11
N LYS A 113 -15.77 -16.89 -6.67
CA LYS A 113 -16.82 -17.84 -6.28
C LYS A 113 -17.32 -18.58 -7.50
N CYS A 114 -17.58 -19.86 -7.35
CA CYS A 114 -18.24 -20.63 -8.40
C CYS A 114 -19.67 -20.12 -8.61
N PRO A 115 -20.12 -19.79 -9.83
CA PRO A 115 -21.49 -19.32 -10.07
C PRO A 115 -22.53 -20.42 -9.79
N GLN A 116 -22.18 -21.70 -9.98
CA GLN A 116 -23.09 -22.83 -9.75
C GLN A 116 -23.25 -23.16 -8.26
N CYS A 117 -22.15 -23.46 -7.54
CA CYS A 117 -22.25 -23.87 -6.13
C CYS A 117 -22.07 -22.72 -5.12
N ARG A 118 -21.78 -21.50 -5.58
CA ARG A 118 -21.55 -20.28 -4.78
C ARG A 118 -20.39 -20.34 -3.79
N GLN A 119 -19.67 -21.45 -3.74
CA GLN A 119 -18.50 -21.63 -2.89
C GLN A 119 -17.31 -20.84 -3.42
N THR A 120 -16.51 -20.30 -2.49
CA THR A 120 -15.23 -19.66 -2.79
C THR A 120 -14.30 -20.66 -3.49
N ILE A 121 -13.62 -20.20 -4.54
CA ILE A 121 -12.72 -21.03 -5.35
C ILE A 121 -11.44 -21.30 -4.55
N LYS A 122 -11.21 -22.56 -4.19
CA LYS A 122 -10.03 -23.01 -3.42
C LYS A 122 -9.03 -23.74 -4.31
N TRP A 123 -7.75 -23.71 -3.95
CA TRP A 123 -6.69 -24.45 -4.66
C TRP A 123 -6.85 -25.97 -4.62
N LEU A 124 -7.40 -26.51 -3.54
CA LEU A 124 -7.70 -27.94 -3.41
C LEU A 124 -8.94 -28.29 -4.23
N ARG A 125 -8.77 -28.54 -5.52
CA ARG A 125 -9.84 -28.89 -6.47
C ARG A 125 -9.29 -29.86 -7.52
N PRO A 126 -10.13 -30.59 -8.26
CA PRO A 126 -9.66 -31.64 -9.18
C PRO A 126 -8.94 -31.11 -10.42
N SER A 127 -9.22 -29.87 -10.83
CA SER A 127 -8.66 -29.30 -12.06
C SER A 127 -8.48 -27.80 -11.93
N ILE A 128 -7.59 -27.24 -12.76
CA ILE A 128 -7.43 -25.79 -12.87
C ILE A 128 -8.70 -25.10 -13.36
N ILE A 129 -9.42 -25.73 -14.30
CA ILE A 129 -10.63 -25.21 -14.93
C ILE A 129 -11.92 -25.66 -14.26
N LYS A 130 -11.95 -26.78 -13.53
CA LYS A 130 -13.19 -27.28 -12.90
C LYS A 130 -13.30 -26.97 -11.42
N CYS A 131 -14.50 -26.62 -11.00
CA CYS A 131 -14.90 -26.62 -9.60
C CYS A 131 -15.10 -28.05 -9.10
N ARG A 132 -15.11 -28.25 -7.77
CA ARG A 132 -15.51 -29.52 -7.15
C ARG A 132 -16.95 -29.92 -7.46
N CYS A 133 -17.82 -28.96 -7.77
CA CYS A 133 -19.21 -29.22 -8.19
C CYS A 133 -19.34 -29.58 -9.68
N GLY A 134 -18.23 -29.69 -10.42
CA GLY A 134 -18.23 -30.00 -11.85
C GLY A 134 -18.28 -28.78 -12.77
N PHE A 135 -18.69 -27.60 -12.28
CA PHE A 135 -18.74 -26.37 -13.09
C PHE A 135 -17.38 -26.03 -13.71
N ASP A 136 -17.38 -25.69 -14.99
CA ASP A 136 -16.19 -25.23 -15.72
C ASP A 136 -16.05 -23.70 -15.62
N PHE A 137 -14.98 -23.23 -14.98
CA PHE A 137 -14.73 -21.80 -14.78
C PHE A 137 -14.56 -21.01 -16.07
N ARG A 138 -14.25 -21.68 -17.20
CA ARG A 138 -14.22 -21.04 -18.53
C ARG A 138 -15.60 -20.52 -18.94
N ASP A 139 -16.67 -21.12 -18.43
CA ASP A 139 -18.05 -20.75 -18.74
C ASP A 139 -18.61 -19.69 -17.77
N SER A 140 -17.79 -19.20 -16.83
CA SER A 140 -18.22 -18.11 -15.95
C SER A 140 -18.48 -16.83 -16.75
N ALA A 141 -19.57 -16.15 -16.43
CA ALA A 141 -19.84 -14.82 -16.97
C ALA A 141 -18.70 -13.84 -16.64
N VAL A 142 -18.37 -12.98 -17.60
CA VAL A 142 -17.27 -12.02 -17.48
C VAL A 142 -17.86 -10.61 -17.42
N THR A 143 -17.58 -9.90 -16.34
CA THR A 143 -17.90 -8.47 -16.21
C THR A 143 -16.64 -7.65 -16.49
N ASN A 144 -16.74 -6.64 -17.36
CA ASN A 144 -15.63 -5.74 -17.64
C ASN A 144 -15.24 -4.96 -16.37
N ALA A 145 -13.95 -4.76 -16.20
CA ALA A 145 -13.40 -3.86 -15.20
C ALA A 145 -13.28 -2.46 -15.82
N THR A 146 -13.34 -1.44 -14.99
CA THR A 146 -13.14 -0.06 -15.46
C THR A 146 -11.66 0.20 -15.77
N ASP A 147 -11.38 1.30 -16.46
CA ASP A 147 -10.00 1.66 -16.77
C ASP A 147 -9.17 1.96 -15.53
N SER A 148 -9.73 2.61 -14.50
CA SER A 148 -9.02 2.82 -13.22
C SER A 148 -8.64 1.49 -12.56
N GLN A 149 -9.57 0.53 -12.53
CA GLN A 149 -9.32 -0.83 -12.03
C GLN A 149 -8.25 -1.59 -12.81
N VAL A 150 -8.27 -1.50 -14.14
CA VAL A 150 -7.28 -2.12 -15.03
C VAL A 150 -5.91 -1.49 -14.84
N ASN A 151 -5.83 -0.16 -14.80
CA ASN A 151 -4.58 0.57 -14.63
C ASN A 151 -3.95 0.29 -13.26
N PHE A 152 -4.76 0.14 -12.21
CA PHE A 152 -4.26 -0.28 -10.91
C PHE A 152 -3.69 -1.71 -10.95
N ALA A 153 -4.36 -2.63 -11.66
CA ALA A 153 -3.84 -3.99 -11.86
C ALA A 153 -2.53 -4.02 -12.68
N LEU A 154 -2.41 -3.14 -13.70
CA LEU A 154 -1.19 -2.94 -14.48
C LEU A 154 -0.04 -2.40 -13.61
N TYR A 155 -0.30 -1.35 -12.83
CA TYR A 155 0.68 -0.76 -11.90
C TYR A 155 1.24 -1.81 -10.96
N ARG A 156 0.39 -2.60 -10.31
CA ARG A 156 0.84 -3.68 -9.41
C ARG A 156 1.67 -4.73 -10.13
N ALA A 157 1.22 -5.18 -11.31
CA ALA A 157 2.00 -6.11 -12.12
C ALA A 157 3.37 -5.53 -12.49
N GLY A 158 3.43 -4.23 -12.79
CA GLY A 158 4.66 -3.47 -13.02
C GLY A 158 5.57 -3.43 -11.80
N CYS A 159 5.03 -3.10 -10.63
CA CYS A 159 5.75 -3.10 -9.36
C CYS A 159 6.31 -4.48 -9.00
N TRP A 160 5.75 -5.57 -9.51
CA TRP A 160 6.27 -6.93 -9.36
C TRP A 160 7.16 -7.39 -10.53
N GLY A 161 7.58 -6.44 -11.37
CA GLY A 161 8.59 -6.63 -12.39
C GLY A 161 8.07 -6.84 -13.81
N ASN A 162 6.78 -6.72 -14.09
CA ASN A 162 6.29 -6.75 -15.47
C ASN A 162 6.49 -5.36 -16.12
N SER A 163 7.64 -5.15 -16.79
CA SER A 163 7.99 -3.88 -17.41
C SER A 163 6.96 -3.39 -18.43
N GLU A 164 6.33 -4.30 -19.18
CA GLU A 164 5.30 -3.95 -20.14
C GLU A 164 4.03 -3.42 -19.46
N CYS A 165 3.59 -4.07 -18.38
CA CYS A 165 2.49 -3.55 -17.57
C CYS A 165 2.82 -2.18 -16.97
N MET A 166 4.07 -1.96 -16.55
CA MET A 166 4.49 -0.66 -16.02
C MET A 166 4.44 0.44 -17.11
N LYS A 167 4.87 0.14 -18.34
CA LYS A 167 4.76 1.08 -19.46
C LYS A 167 3.31 1.46 -19.75
N LEU A 168 2.42 0.48 -19.80
CA LEU A 168 0.99 0.71 -20.03
C LEU A 168 0.36 1.57 -18.91
N ALA A 169 0.70 1.29 -17.65
CA ALA A 169 0.23 2.11 -16.53
C ALA A 169 0.74 3.56 -16.62
N LYS A 170 2.02 3.75 -16.97
CA LYS A 170 2.63 5.08 -17.17
C LYS A 170 1.97 5.85 -18.31
N ALA A 171 1.68 5.19 -19.43
CA ALA A 171 1.02 5.80 -20.57
C ALA A 171 -0.37 6.35 -20.22
N ALA A 172 -1.09 5.69 -19.29
CA ALA A 172 -2.42 6.12 -18.87
C ALA A 172 -2.42 7.28 -17.85
N TYR A 173 -1.38 7.42 -17.02
CA TYR A 173 -1.36 8.36 -15.88
C TYR A 173 -0.28 9.45 -15.97
N GLY A 174 0.53 9.45 -17.04
CA GLY A 174 1.66 10.35 -17.23
C GLY A 174 2.93 9.83 -16.56
N GLU A 175 4.06 9.91 -17.27
CA GLU A 175 5.35 9.45 -16.74
C GLU A 175 5.85 10.29 -15.54
N ASP A 176 5.38 11.53 -15.43
CA ASP A 176 5.66 12.44 -14.32
C ASP A 176 4.87 12.11 -13.04
N ASN A 177 3.97 11.12 -13.10
CA ASN A 177 3.20 10.73 -11.94
C ASN A 177 4.11 10.11 -10.87
N PRO A 178 4.13 10.68 -9.65
CA PRO A 178 5.06 10.25 -8.61
C PRO A 178 4.83 8.84 -8.09
N LEU A 179 3.67 8.23 -8.34
CA LEU A 179 3.42 6.81 -8.07
C LEU A 179 4.50 5.90 -8.67
N PHE A 180 5.00 6.25 -9.85
CA PHE A 180 5.95 5.43 -10.58
C PHE A 180 7.38 5.54 -10.07
N CYS A 181 7.66 6.47 -9.16
CA CYS A 181 8.92 6.54 -8.42
C CYS A 181 8.92 5.65 -7.17
N LEU A 182 7.78 5.09 -6.78
CA LEU A 182 7.63 4.33 -5.54
C LEU A 182 7.87 2.84 -5.76
N SER A 183 8.62 2.23 -4.85
CA SER A 183 8.57 0.77 -4.68
C SER A 183 7.19 0.35 -4.16
N PHE A 184 6.81 -0.91 -4.40
CA PHE A 184 5.54 -1.45 -3.89
C PHE A 184 5.39 -1.25 -2.37
N LYS A 185 6.48 -1.46 -1.61
CA LYS A 185 6.50 -1.27 -0.15
C LYS A 185 6.22 0.18 0.25
N GLN A 186 6.84 1.14 -0.44
CA GLN A 186 6.59 2.57 -0.20
C GLN A 186 5.15 2.94 -0.53
N PHE A 187 4.61 2.42 -1.64
CA PHE A 187 3.21 2.64 -2.01
C PHE A 187 2.24 2.07 -0.97
N GLU A 188 2.51 0.87 -0.42
CA GLU A 188 1.69 0.29 0.67
C GLU A 188 1.72 1.14 1.95
N GLN A 189 2.89 1.64 2.33
CA GLN A 189 3.05 2.53 3.48
C GLN A 189 2.31 3.85 3.26
N LEU A 190 2.50 4.46 2.09
CA LEU A 190 1.83 5.70 1.69
C LEU A 190 0.30 5.51 1.64
N SER A 191 -0.16 4.38 1.11
CA SER A 191 -1.59 4.05 1.05
C SER A 191 -2.21 3.91 2.44
N SER A 192 -1.46 3.33 3.37
CA SER A 192 -1.90 3.21 4.76
C SER A 192 -2.03 4.57 5.44
N PHE A 193 -1.21 5.54 5.04
CA PHE A 193 -1.22 6.91 5.56
C PHE A 193 -2.32 7.77 4.93
N LEU A 194 -2.24 7.98 3.61
CA LEU A 194 -3.12 8.91 2.89
C LEU A 194 -4.60 8.50 2.93
N LYS A 195 -4.93 7.21 3.09
CA LYS A 195 -6.32 6.76 3.15
C LYS A 195 -7.15 7.50 4.20
N PHE A 196 -6.52 7.88 5.32
CA PHE A 196 -7.24 8.54 6.40
C PHE A 196 -7.58 9.97 5.98
N ASP A 197 -6.60 10.71 5.48
CA ASP A 197 -6.77 12.11 5.07
C ASP A 197 -7.70 12.24 3.87
N ILE A 198 -7.50 11.42 2.84
CA ILE A 198 -8.43 11.32 1.71
C ILE A 198 -9.84 11.00 2.24
N GLY A 199 -9.95 10.02 3.12
CA GLY A 199 -11.25 9.61 3.66
C GLY A 199 -11.92 10.70 4.50
N VAL A 200 -11.18 11.47 5.29
CA VAL A 200 -11.73 12.60 6.05
C VAL A 200 -12.18 13.68 5.07
N CYS A 201 -11.31 14.09 4.14
CA CYS A 201 -11.60 15.11 3.15
C CYS A 201 -12.89 14.79 2.35
N LEU A 202 -13.00 13.57 1.83
CA LEU A 202 -14.19 13.11 1.09
C LEU A 202 -15.47 13.07 1.95
N ARG A 203 -15.38 12.71 3.23
CA ARG A 203 -16.54 12.74 4.14
C ARG A 203 -17.07 14.15 4.38
N HIS A 204 -16.21 15.16 4.26
CA HIS A 204 -16.55 16.57 4.34
C HIS A 204 -16.80 17.19 2.96
N GLN A 205 -17.11 16.39 1.94
CA GLN A 205 -17.40 16.84 0.57
C GLN A 205 -16.25 17.65 -0.06
N GLY A 206 -15.00 17.29 0.28
CA GLY A 206 -13.84 17.89 -0.35
C GLY A 206 -13.73 17.57 -1.85
N ASP A 207 -13.26 18.55 -2.61
CA ASP A 207 -13.09 18.51 -4.07
C ASP A 207 -11.77 17.82 -4.48
N LEU A 208 -11.73 16.51 -4.28
CA LEU A 208 -10.67 15.65 -4.83
C LEU A 208 -11.05 15.15 -6.23
N ARG A 209 -10.18 15.37 -7.21
CA ARG A 209 -10.28 14.87 -8.58
C ARG A 209 -9.98 13.38 -8.61
N MET A 210 -11.01 12.59 -8.37
CA MET A 210 -10.99 11.12 -8.34
C MET A 210 -12.05 10.58 -9.29
N SER A 211 -11.94 9.32 -9.67
CA SER A 211 -12.92 8.68 -10.55
C SER A 211 -14.26 8.50 -9.84
N GLN A 212 -15.36 8.71 -10.57
CA GLN A 212 -16.71 8.60 -10.02
C GLN A 212 -16.98 7.20 -9.44
N GLU A 213 -16.36 6.17 -10.00
CA GLU A 213 -16.47 4.81 -9.48
C GLU A 213 -15.89 4.69 -8.07
N VAL A 214 -14.68 5.21 -7.83
CA VAL A 214 -14.03 5.16 -6.52
C VAL A 214 -14.81 6.00 -5.51
N LEU A 215 -15.28 7.19 -5.91
CA LEU A 215 -16.15 8.02 -5.08
C LEU A 215 -17.44 7.29 -4.71
N ASN A 216 -18.13 6.67 -5.67
CA ASN A 216 -19.35 5.90 -5.42
C ASN A 216 -19.08 4.73 -4.45
N LYS A 217 -17.99 3.98 -4.65
CA LYS A 217 -17.60 2.89 -3.72
C LYS A 217 -17.30 3.41 -2.31
N PHE A 218 -16.69 4.59 -2.20
CA PHE A 218 -16.38 5.23 -0.92
C PHE A 218 -17.67 5.63 -0.19
N HIS A 219 -18.58 6.35 -0.86
CA HIS A 219 -19.84 6.82 -0.26
C HIS A 219 -20.79 5.69 0.11
N THR A 220 -20.84 4.62 -0.69
CA THR A 220 -21.65 3.42 -0.39
C THR A 220 -21.03 2.52 0.68
N LYS A 221 -19.87 2.89 1.24
CA LYS A 221 -19.07 2.07 2.17
C LYS A 221 -18.88 0.65 1.65
N SER A 222 -18.60 0.53 0.35
CA SER A 222 -18.41 -0.77 -0.29
C SER A 222 -17.22 -1.48 0.35
N ASN A 223 -17.46 -2.68 0.89
CA ASN A 223 -16.41 -3.59 1.38
C ASN A 223 -15.36 -3.96 0.29
N LEU A 224 -15.60 -3.56 -0.95
CA LEU A 224 -14.70 -3.81 -2.06
C LEU A 224 -13.61 -2.76 -2.24
N LEU A 225 -13.75 -1.54 -1.70
CA LEU A 225 -12.78 -0.47 -1.85
C LEU A 225 -11.61 -0.65 -0.87
N SER A 226 -10.45 -1.03 -1.40
CA SER A 226 -9.21 -1.11 -0.65
C SER A 226 -8.57 0.27 -0.46
N SER A 227 -7.71 0.40 0.55
CA SER A 227 -6.94 1.63 0.79
C SER A 227 -6.04 1.96 -0.38
N GLN A 228 -5.48 0.93 -1.01
CA GLN A 228 -4.61 1.04 -2.17
C GLN A 228 -5.37 1.52 -3.41
N GLU A 229 -6.59 1.02 -3.66
CA GLU A 229 -7.42 1.53 -4.76
C GLU A 229 -7.75 3.01 -4.57
N LEU A 230 -8.13 3.41 -3.35
CA LEU A 230 -8.43 4.80 -3.02
C LEU A 230 -7.22 5.71 -3.28
N VAL A 231 -6.04 5.30 -2.80
CA VAL A 231 -4.81 6.10 -2.92
C VAL A 231 -4.28 6.09 -4.35
N PHE A 232 -4.35 4.96 -5.06
CA PHE A 232 -3.98 4.90 -6.47
C PHE A 232 -4.81 5.87 -7.32
N ASP A 233 -6.12 5.90 -7.10
CA ASP A 233 -7.03 6.80 -7.83
C ASP A 233 -6.84 8.28 -7.43
N PHE A 234 -6.48 8.56 -6.17
CA PHE A 234 -6.06 9.90 -5.73
C PHE A 234 -4.87 10.42 -6.55
N PHE A 235 -3.97 9.54 -6.98
CA PHE A 235 -2.84 9.94 -7.81
C PHE A 235 -3.19 10.16 -9.29
N GLN A 236 -4.43 9.87 -9.73
CA GLN A 236 -4.89 10.25 -11.07
C GLN A 236 -4.86 11.78 -11.25
N GLY A 237 -5.37 12.50 -10.25
CA GLY A 237 -5.40 13.96 -10.19
C GLY A 237 -4.31 14.56 -9.30
N TRP A 238 -3.16 13.88 -9.14
CA TRP A 238 -2.23 14.12 -8.02
C TRP A 238 -1.82 15.59 -7.82
N LYS A 239 -1.58 16.37 -8.90
CA LYS A 239 -1.21 17.80 -8.80
C LYS A 239 -2.28 18.62 -8.10
N HIS A 240 -3.54 18.44 -8.48
CA HIS A 240 -4.67 19.10 -7.82
C HIS A 240 -4.89 18.51 -6.44
N ASN A 241 -4.96 17.18 -6.35
CA ASN A 241 -5.40 16.48 -5.14
C ASN A 241 -4.47 16.73 -3.95
N ILE A 242 -3.16 16.81 -4.18
CA ILE A 242 -2.19 17.07 -3.10
C ILE A 242 -2.29 18.51 -2.62
N ASN A 243 -2.32 19.47 -3.54
CA ASN A 243 -2.48 20.88 -3.19
C ASN A 243 -3.83 21.14 -2.48
N TYR A 244 -4.91 20.55 -3.00
CA TYR A 244 -6.24 20.66 -2.42
C TYR A 244 -6.30 20.00 -1.04
N LEU A 245 -5.74 18.80 -0.86
CA LEU A 245 -5.74 18.14 0.44
C LEU A 245 -5.02 18.98 1.51
N PHE A 246 -3.92 19.65 1.14
CA PHE A 246 -3.25 20.57 2.06
C PHE A 246 -4.05 21.82 2.36
N GLN A 247 -4.62 22.46 1.33
CA GLN A 247 -5.50 23.61 1.55
C GLN A 247 -6.68 23.24 2.44
N TRP A 248 -7.32 22.10 2.17
CA TRP A 248 -8.43 21.58 2.96
C TRP A 248 -8.03 21.35 4.42
N HIS A 249 -6.84 20.79 4.67
CA HIS A 249 -6.35 20.63 6.03
C HIS A 249 -6.09 21.96 6.73
N GLU A 250 -5.55 22.96 6.03
CA GLU A 250 -5.38 24.32 6.56
C GLU A 250 -6.73 24.91 6.97
N ASP A 251 -7.68 24.96 6.03
CA ASP A 251 -9.01 25.54 6.24
C ASP A 251 -9.79 24.85 7.38
N ASN A 252 -9.64 23.52 7.52
CA ASN A 252 -10.35 22.74 8.52
C ASN A 252 -9.59 22.60 9.86
N SER A 253 -8.35 23.06 9.93
CA SER A 253 -7.57 23.14 11.18
C SER A 253 -7.74 24.50 11.87
N ILE A 254 -8.00 25.56 11.10
CA ILE A 254 -8.27 26.91 11.60
C ILE A 254 -9.67 26.92 12.26
N GLY A 255 -9.72 27.19 13.57
CA GLY A 255 -10.98 27.34 14.31
C GLY A 255 -11.23 26.35 15.46
N LYS A 256 -10.44 25.25 15.56
CA LYS A 256 -10.51 24.32 16.73
C LYS A 256 -9.35 24.46 17.70
N ASN A 257 -8.19 24.97 17.25
CA ASN A 257 -6.95 25.10 18.01
C ASN A 257 -6.21 26.40 17.64
N SER A 258 -5.14 26.76 18.38
CA SER A 258 -4.33 27.94 18.07
C SER A 258 -3.62 27.83 16.71
N THR A 259 -3.37 28.96 16.03
CA THR A 259 -2.61 29.03 14.75
C THR A 259 -1.32 28.21 14.78
N ARG A 260 -0.64 28.23 15.92
CA ARG A 260 0.58 27.45 16.15
C ARG A 260 0.37 25.94 16.10
N HIS A 261 -0.73 25.45 16.65
CA HIS A 261 -1.08 24.03 16.59
C HIS A 261 -1.31 23.58 15.15
N THR A 262 -2.07 24.37 14.38
CA THR A 262 -2.34 24.13 12.95
C THR A 262 -1.05 24.02 12.15
N ILE A 263 -0.11 24.96 12.34
CA ILE A 263 1.21 24.93 11.70
C ILE A 263 1.97 23.64 12.03
N LEU A 264 2.06 23.27 13.31
CA LEU A 264 2.81 22.08 13.74
C LEU A 264 2.19 20.77 13.23
N THR A 265 0.86 20.66 13.24
CA THR A 265 0.17 19.50 12.68
C THR A 265 0.46 19.34 11.20
N MET A 266 0.46 20.44 10.44
CA MET A 266 0.81 20.42 9.02
C MET A 266 2.27 20.04 8.81
N VAL A 267 3.22 20.66 9.51
CA VAL A 267 4.66 20.30 9.44
C VAL A 267 4.87 18.81 9.69
N PHE A 268 4.21 18.24 10.71
CA PHE A 268 4.33 16.82 11.02
C PHE A 268 3.83 15.94 9.87
N ARG A 269 2.69 16.27 9.27
CA ARG A 269 2.16 15.56 8.09
C ARG A 269 3.11 15.60 6.90
N PHE A 270 3.76 16.74 6.66
CA PHE A 270 4.77 16.88 5.60
C PHE A 270 6.02 16.04 5.88
N VAL A 271 6.51 16.03 7.14
CA VAL A 271 7.62 15.17 7.56
C VAL A 271 7.28 13.70 7.32
N GLU A 272 6.08 13.27 7.71
CA GLU A 272 5.62 11.90 7.52
C GLU A 272 5.55 11.52 6.05
N LEU A 273 4.88 12.33 5.24
CA LEU A 273 4.77 12.08 3.79
C LEU A 273 6.15 12.03 3.13
N SER A 274 7.02 13.01 3.39
CA SER A 274 8.36 13.06 2.83
C SER A 274 9.21 11.86 3.27
N SER A 275 9.08 11.41 4.52
CA SER A 275 9.84 10.25 5.04
C SER A 275 9.53 8.92 4.34
N LEU A 276 8.38 8.81 3.67
CA LEU A 276 7.97 7.62 2.93
C LEU A 276 8.37 7.65 1.46
N LEU A 277 8.82 8.81 0.97
CA LEU A 277 9.16 9.02 -0.43
C LEU A 277 10.66 8.82 -0.67
N PRO A 278 11.05 8.37 -1.88
CA PRO A 278 12.44 8.41 -2.28
C PRO A 278 12.99 9.84 -2.22
N ILE A 279 14.23 9.99 -1.76
CA ILE A 279 14.95 11.26 -1.79
C ILE A 279 14.99 11.77 -3.23
N ASN A 280 14.71 13.06 -3.43
CA ASN A 280 14.67 13.74 -4.73
C ASN A 280 13.62 13.22 -5.72
N CYS A 281 12.60 12.47 -5.27
CA CYS A 281 11.48 12.17 -6.15
C CYS A 281 10.65 13.44 -6.41
N PHE A 282 9.98 13.51 -7.56
CA PHE A 282 9.23 14.71 -7.96
C PHE A 282 8.20 15.13 -6.91
N LEU A 283 7.53 14.15 -6.29
CA LEU A 283 6.58 14.42 -5.22
C LEU A 283 7.24 14.97 -3.95
N SER A 284 8.42 14.48 -3.54
CA SER A 284 9.14 15.06 -2.40
C SER A 284 9.37 16.54 -2.63
N ARG A 285 9.85 16.92 -3.83
CA ARG A 285 10.07 18.32 -4.19
C ARG A 285 8.80 19.15 -4.19
N GLN A 286 7.68 18.60 -4.67
CA GLN A 286 6.39 19.30 -4.61
C GLN A 286 5.88 19.48 -3.18
N LEU A 287 6.08 18.47 -2.31
CA LEU A 287 5.78 18.58 -0.89
C LEU A 287 6.63 19.64 -0.20
N GLU A 288 7.93 19.70 -0.52
CA GLU A 288 8.85 20.70 0.01
C GLU A 288 8.43 22.12 -0.39
N ILE A 289 8.06 22.34 -1.67
CA ILE A 289 7.56 23.63 -2.17
C ILE A 289 6.24 24.00 -1.48
N ALA A 290 5.32 23.06 -1.35
CA ALA A 290 4.03 23.30 -0.69
C ALA A 290 4.23 23.64 0.80
N LEU A 291 5.11 22.93 1.50
CA LEU A 291 5.44 23.24 2.90
C LEU A 291 6.09 24.61 3.03
N ARG A 292 7.05 24.96 2.16
CA ARG A 292 7.67 26.30 2.13
C ARG A 292 6.62 27.38 2.00
N LYS A 293 5.74 27.27 0.99
CA LYS A 293 4.67 28.24 0.72
C LYS A 293 3.73 28.36 1.93
N TYR A 294 3.34 27.24 2.53
CA TYR A 294 2.52 27.20 3.73
C TYR A 294 3.21 27.88 4.92
N LEU A 295 4.49 27.57 5.21
CA LEU A 295 5.20 28.20 6.32
C LEU A 295 5.37 29.71 6.12
N CYS A 296 5.64 30.14 4.89
CA CYS A 296 5.73 31.56 4.55
C CYS A 296 4.40 32.30 4.72
N SER A 297 3.24 31.68 4.43
CA SER A 297 1.93 32.34 4.62
C SER A 297 1.63 32.66 6.09
N TYR A 298 2.27 31.95 7.02
CA TYR A 298 2.22 32.20 8.46
C TYR A 298 3.41 33.00 9.01
N ASN A 299 4.23 33.61 8.14
CA ASN A 299 5.46 34.33 8.52
C ASN A 299 6.41 33.49 9.38
N VAL A 300 6.42 32.17 9.20
CA VAL A 300 7.43 31.31 9.82
C VAL A 300 8.72 31.51 9.04
N ILE A 301 9.82 31.79 9.75
CA ILE A 301 11.15 31.96 9.16
C ILE A 301 12.14 30.89 9.62
N GLN A 302 11.84 30.19 10.71
CA GLN A 302 12.70 29.15 11.27
C GLN A 302 11.88 28.17 12.10
N ILE A 303 12.19 26.88 11.98
CA ILE A 303 11.64 25.83 12.84
C ILE A 303 12.75 25.35 13.75
N GLU A 304 12.51 25.25 15.06
CA GLU A 304 13.45 24.61 15.97
C GLU A 304 12.81 23.30 16.49
N ILE A 305 13.54 22.20 16.32
CA ILE A 305 13.14 20.90 16.86
C ILE A 305 14.07 20.55 18.00
N VAL A 306 13.48 20.19 19.14
CA VAL A 306 14.18 19.67 20.30
C VAL A 306 13.86 18.19 20.42
N TYR A 307 14.87 17.35 20.57
CA TYR A 307 14.73 15.92 20.78
C TYR A 307 15.26 15.60 22.16
N ARG A 308 14.50 14.91 22.99
CA ARG A 308 14.89 14.44 24.32
C ARG A 308 15.10 12.93 24.30
N TYR A 309 16.31 12.52 24.65
CA TYR A 309 16.70 11.13 24.87
C TYR A 309 16.69 10.83 26.36
N SER A 310 16.85 9.55 26.73
CA SER A 310 16.95 9.14 28.14
C SER A 310 18.11 9.84 28.89
N ASN A 311 19.14 10.28 28.16
CA ASN A 311 20.40 10.77 28.74
C ASN A 311 20.71 12.24 28.34
N GLY A 312 19.76 12.99 27.77
CA GLY A 312 20.01 14.37 27.35
C GLY A 312 18.99 14.92 26.36
N TYR A 313 19.26 16.10 25.80
CA TYR A 313 18.46 16.67 24.71
C TYR A 313 19.36 17.19 23.58
N CYS A 314 18.88 17.07 22.35
CA CYS A 314 19.42 17.68 21.15
C CYS A 314 18.47 18.81 20.74
N ARG A 315 19.00 19.92 20.23
CA ARG A 315 18.22 21.05 19.74
C ARG A 315 18.79 21.42 18.40
N GLU A 316 17.92 21.51 17.40
CA GLU A 316 18.30 21.75 16.02
C GLU A 316 17.43 22.85 15.45
N LYS A 317 18.07 23.84 14.83
CA LYS A 317 17.40 24.88 14.07
C LYS A 317 17.38 24.47 12.61
N LEU A 318 16.19 24.43 12.04
CA LEU A 318 15.91 24.03 10.68
C LEU A 318 15.55 25.27 9.89
N ASP A 319 16.44 25.56 8.94
CA ASP A 319 16.23 26.62 7.98
C ASP A 319 15.13 26.22 6.99
N LEU A 320 14.27 27.18 6.65
CA LEU A 320 13.28 26.97 5.60
C LEU A 320 13.96 26.81 4.24
N ASP A 321 15.13 27.43 4.04
CA ASP A 321 15.90 27.36 2.81
C ASP A 321 16.50 25.98 2.53
N ARG A 322 16.47 25.07 3.50
CA ARG A 322 17.00 23.70 3.38
C ARG A 322 15.98 22.63 3.78
N ILE A 323 14.70 22.85 3.47
CA ILE A 323 13.59 21.93 3.80
C ILE A 323 13.82 20.50 3.28
N GLU A 324 14.40 20.37 2.10
CA GLU A 324 14.77 19.10 1.46
C GLU A 324 15.73 18.26 2.31
N ASP A 325 16.63 18.91 3.07
CA ASP A 325 17.65 18.21 3.85
C ASP A 325 17.10 17.68 5.17
N TRP A 326 16.14 18.39 5.76
CA TRP A 326 15.66 18.06 7.09
C TRP A 326 14.38 17.23 7.09
N LEU A 327 13.47 17.32 6.12
CA LEU A 327 12.25 16.50 6.13
C LEU A 327 12.55 14.98 6.20
N PRO A 328 13.43 14.40 5.36
CA PRO A 328 13.79 12.99 5.44
C PRO A 328 14.55 12.67 6.73
N ARG A 329 15.41 13.60 7.19
CA ARG A 329 16.19 13.45 8.42
C ARG A 329 15.30 13.37 9.65
N VAL A 330 14.38 14.31 9.82
CA VAL A 330 13.40 14.35 10.91
C VAL A 330 12.51 13.10 10.85
N GLY A 331 12.06 12.70 9.67
CA GLY A 331 11.29 11.47 9.48
C GLY A 331 12.05 10.21 9.91
N GLY A 332 13.35 10.14 9.59
CA GLY A 332 14.25 9.08 10.05
C GLY A 332 14.42 9.07 11.57
N MET A 333 14.60 10.24 12.18
CA MET A 333 14.72 10.38 13.64
C MET A 333 13.47 9.93 14.39
N LEU A 334 12.29 10.23 13.82
CA LEU A 334 10.97 9.83 14.29
C LEU A 334 10.64 8.35 14.06
N ASP A 335 11.48 7.63 13.32
CA ASP A 335 11.20 6.26 12.88
C ASP A 335 9.83 6.19 12.17
N CYS A 336 9.44 7.21 11.38
CA CYS A 336 8.12 7.30 10.74
C CYS A 336 7.75 6.04 9.92
N SER A 337 8.75 5.40 9.32
CA SER A 337 8.58 4.12 8.60
C SER A 337 8.12 2.94 9.47
N LYS A 338 8.26 3.04 10.80
CA LYS A 338 7.87 2.04 11.81
C LYS A 338 6.63 2.46 12.61
N LEU A 339 6.16 3.70 12.47
CA LEU A 339 4.96 4.19 13.13
C LEU A 339 3.72 3.63 12.41
N THR A 340 2.83 2.98 13.15
CA THR A 340 1.56 2.50 12.60
C THR A 340 0.52 3.63 12.67
N LEU A 341 -0.43 3.66 11.73
CA LEU A 341 -1.49 4.68 11.66
C LEU A 341 -2.26 4.84 12.99
N THR A 342 -2.51 3.73 13.69
CA THR A 342 -3.16 3.73 15.01
C THR A 342 -2.32 4.45 16.06
N ARG A 343 -0.99 4.30 16.04
CA ARG A 343 -0.09 5.01 16.95
C ARG A 343 -0.06 6.51 16.62
N LEU A 344 -0.15 6.88 15.35
CA LEU A 344 -0.13 8.29 14.90
C LEU A 344 -1.44 9.02 15.21
N ILE A 345 -2.60 8.41 14.94
CA ILE A 345 -3.91 8.94 15.35
C ILE A 345 -3.95 9.11 16.87
N TRP A 346 -3.43 8.15 17.63
CA TRP A 346 -3.34 8.22 19.08
C TRP A 346 -2.37 9.33 19.56
N VAL A 347 -1.22 9.51 18.90
CA VAL A 347 -0.29 10.63 19.15
C VAL A 347 -0.99 11.97 18.89
N CYS A 348 -1.67 12.14 17.76
CA CYS A 348 -2.41 13.36 17.44
C CYS A 348 -3.58 13.63 18.39
N GLN A 349 -4.31 12.58 18.82
CA GLN A 349 -5.46 12.68 19.74
C GLN A 349 -5.07 12.79 21.23
N HIS A 350 -3.83 12.45 21.60
CA HIS A 350 -3.29 12.59 22.96
C HIS A 350 -2.25 13.70 23.12
N ILE A 351 -2.15 14.63 22.17
CA ILE A 351 -1.66 15.98 22.47
C ILE A 351 -2.73 16.72 23.31
N LYS A 352 -3.03 16.18 24.49
CA LYS A 352 -3.85 16.82 25.54
C LYS A 352 -3.00 17.23 26.75
N SER A 353 -1.79 16.70 26.91
CA SER A 353 -0.87 17.09 27.98
C SER A 353 0.22 18.04 27.47
N LEU A 354 -0.18 19.25 27.11
CA LEU A 354 0.76 20.37 27.06
C LEU A 354 0.90 20.92 28.45
N ARG A 355 1.91 20.44 29.18
CA ARG A 355 2.32 21.15 30.38
C ARG A 355 2.89 22.49 29.95
N TRP A 356 2.10 23.52 30.22
CA TRP A 356 2.46 24.92 30.12
C TRP A 356 3.62 25.19 31.09
N LEU A 357 4.86 25.23 30.59
CA LEU A 357 5.97 25.77 31.35
C LEU A 357 5.87 27.30 31.26
N LYS A 358 5.37 27.91 32.34
CA LYS A 358 5.35 29.37 32.54
C LYS A 358 6.69 29.96 32.09
N GLY A 359 6.65 30.83 31.09
CA GLY A 359 7.81 31.59 30.61
C GLY A 359 8.53 31.05 29.37
N CYS A 360 8.15 29.91 28.79
CA CYS A 360 8.72 29.41 27.53
C CYS A 360 7.64 28.90 26.56
N SER A 361 7.58 29.48 25.37
CA SER A 361 6.64 29.09 24.31
C SER A 361 7.10 27.82 23.57
N ALA A 362 6.97 26.62 24.17
CA ALA A 362 7.42 25.33 23.61
C ALA A 362 6.31 24.25 23.63
N TRP A 363 6.30 23.33 22.65
CA TRP A 363 5.39 22.17 22.60
C TRP A 363 6.17 20.86 22.75
N GLN A 364 5.68 19.94 23.59
CA GLN A 364 6.30 18.64 23.85
C GLN A 364 5.44 17.51 23.24
N ILE A 365 5.95 16.81 22.22
CA ILE A 365 5.39 15.55 21.69
C ILE A 365 5.99 14.38 22.47
N VAL A 366 5.26 13.93 23.50
CA VAL A 366 5.61 12.74 24.27
C VAL A 366 5.09 11.51 23.55
N LEU A 367 5.97 10.79 22.83
CA LEU A 367 5.62 9.49 22.24
C LEU A 367 5.57 8.44 23.36
N ASN A 368 4.36 8.04 23.77
CA ASN A 368 4.19 7.03 24.81
C ASN A 368 4.51 5.63 24.26
N ARG A 369 5.63 5.09 24.73
CA ARG A 369 6.25 3.75 24.69
C ARG A 369 5.66 2.59 23.83
N PRO A 370 6.53 1.63 23.42
CA PRO A 370 7.98 1.57 23.68
C PRO A 370 8.76 2.04 22.45
N LEU A 371 8.88 3.36 22.30
CA LEU A 371 10.04 3.99 21.68
C LEU A 371 10.60 4.95 22.73
N THR A 372 11.88 4.79 23.06
CA THR A 372 12.60 5.49 24.14
C THR A 372 12.92 6.96 23.83
N LYS A 373 12.18 7.60 22.91
CA LYS A 373 12.45 8.95 22.39
C LYS A 373 11.28 9.88 22.69
N LEU A 374 11.57 11.04 23.27
CA LEU A 374 10.59 12.05 23.66
C LEU A 374 10.93 13.32 22.87
N ILE A 375 10.03 13.91 22.10
CA ILE A 375 10.41 14.93 21.09
C ILE A 375 9.64 16.22 21.37
N GLU A 376 10.33 17.34 21.52
CA GLU A 376 9.75 18.64 21.85
C GLU A 376 9.93 19.60 20.65
N PHE A 377 8.85 19.99 19.98
CA PHE A 377 8.91 20.98 18.89
C PHE A 377 8.82 22.39 19.46
N LYS A 378 9.81 23.24 19.17
CA LYS A 378 9.81 24.67 19.53
C LYS A 378 9.82 25.51 18.28
N SER A 379 8.66 25.96 17.79
CA SER A 379 8.67 27.05 16.79
C SER A 379 8.94 28.40 17.46
N LYS A 380 9.85 29.21 16.91
CA LYS A 380 10.05 30.59 17.32
C LYS A 380 9.41 31.48 16.26
N PHE A 381 8.31 32.15 16.61
CA PHE A 381 7.71 33.17 15.76
C PHE A 381 8.50 34.45 15.95
N VAL A 382 8.98 35.04 14.86
CA VAL A 382 9.33 36.45 14.85
C VAL A 382 8.12 37.14 14.25
N THR A 383 7.26 37.65 15.11
CA THR A 383 6.29 38.68 14.72
C THR A 383 7.09 39.91 14.29
N LEU A 384 6.87 40.38 13.07
CA LEU A 384 7.02 41.79 12.77
C LEU A 384 5.86 42.55 13.44
#